data_AF-A0A673B5N3-F1
#
_entry.id   AF-A0A673B5N3-F1
#
_cell.length_a   1.000
_cell.length_b   1.000
_cell.length_c   1.000
_cell.angle_alpha   90.00
_cell.angle_beta   90.00
_cell.angle_gamma   90.00
#
_symmetry.space_group_name_H-M   'P 1'
#
loop_
_entity.id
_entity.type
_entity.pdbx_description
1 polymer ?
#
loop_
_entity_poly.entity_id
_entity_poly.type
_entity_poly.pdbx_seq_one_letter_code
_entity_poly.pdbx_strand_id
1 'polypeptide(L)'
;MHAHKHTKWTTTLQVTQNLNSSDVKNPTSSSFRHLLKTLAMGQGLAGLICGTAITSQYLATEFHVDTPMLQSFLNYILLCVTYTPILLCRTGDGNILQILRSRGWKYLLLGLVDVEANYAVVKAYQFTTLTSVQLLDCFIIPVLMILSWWFLKTRYKPVHYVAVCICILGVGAMVGADLLAGRDQGSTSNILLGDGLVLLSATLYAVSNVCQEYTVKNLSRVEFLGMVGLFGSIISTVQMVILERNQIAAVRWSWEVVLLFSGFALCLYTLYSCMPIVVNLSSATSVNLSLLTADLFSLFCGIFLFHYDFSGLYLVSLVVILIGFITFNAVPTPTNDFFHNSEEVFHYFEDFFHNSEEVFHYFENFFHNSEIFHYFEIFFRIL
;
A
#
# COMPACT_ATOMS: atom_id res chain seq x y z
N MET A 1 -74.83 -7.39 6.76
CA MET A 1 -73.62 -7.58 5.94
C MET A 1 -73.17 -6.23 5.36
N HIS A 2 -72.66 -5.29 6.16
CA HIS A 2 -72.05 -4.04 5.64
C HIS A 2 -71.21 -3.23 6.66
N ALA A 3 -70.66 -3.85 7.71
CA ALA A 3 -69.86 -3.14 8.73
C ALA A 3 -68.38 -3.57 8.80
N HIS A 4 -67.92 -4.50 7.97
CA HIS A 4 -66.55 -5.05 8.07
C HIS A 4 -65.57 -4.53 7.01
N LYS A 5 -65.99 -3.64 6.10
CA LYS A 5 -65.13 -3.09 5.03
C LYS A 5 -64.45 -1.76 5.38
N HIS A 6 -64.87 -1.03 6.41
CA HIS A 6 -64.29 0.27 6.75
C HIS A 6 -63.03 0.21 7.62
N THR A 7 -62.83 -0.86 8.39
CA THR A 7 -61.69 -0.99 9.30
C THR A 7 -60.38 -1.38 8.59
N LYS A 8 -60.44 -1.88 7.34
CA LYS A 8 -59.25 -2.32 6.60
C LYS A 8 -58.54 -1.17 5.88
N TRP A 9 -59.26 -0.11 5.52
CA TRP A 9 -58.70 1.04 4.81
C TRP A 9 -57.98 2.03 5.74
N THR A 10 -58.45 2.18 6.98
CA THR A 10 -57.81 3.04 7.99
C THR A 10 -56.47 2.48 8.48
N THR A 11 -56.34 1.17 8.66
CA THR A 11 -55.04 0.54 9.01
C THR A 11 -54.05 0.59 7.85
N THR A 12 -54.51 0.48 6.61
CA THR A 12 -53.63 0.53 5.42
C THR A 12 -53.09 1.95 5.20
N LEU A 13 -53.88 2.99 5.49
CA LEU A 13 -53.46 4.40 5.41
C LEU A 13 -52.52 4.81 6.55
N GLN A 14 -52.68 4.27 7.77
CA GLN A 14 -51.73 4.50 8.87
C GLN A 14 -50.39 3.77 8.66
N VAL A 15 -50.40 2.59 8.04
CA VAL A 15 -49.15 1.87 7.68
C VAL A 15 -48.41 2.58 6.54
N THR A 16 -49.10 3.24 5.61
CA THR A 16 -48.45 4.05 4.55
C THR A 16 -47.97 5.43 5.03
N GLN A 17 -48.57 6.03 6.06
CA GLN A 17 -48.08 7.29 6.63
C GLN A 17 -46.89 7.12 7.59
N ASN A 18 -46.75 5.97 8.27
CA ASN A 18 -45.61 5.71 9.15
C ASN A 18 -44.34 5.19 8.43
N LEU A 19 -44.44 4.84 7.14
CA LEU A 19 -43.28 4.45 6.32
C LEU A 19 -42.63 5.64 5.58
N ASN A 20 -43.16 6.86 5.73
CA ASN A 20 -42.68 8.05 5.01
C ASN A 20 -41.88 9.04 5.88
N SER A 21 -41.56 8.70 7.13
CA SER A 21 -40.83 9.59 8.06
C SER A 21 -39.54 9.01 8.64
N SER A 22 -39.09 7.84 8.18
CA SER A 22 -37.77 7.29 8.53
C SER A 22 -37.03 6.81 7.28
N ASP A 23 -35.93 7.51 6.96
CA ASP A 23 -34.88 7.15 5.99
C ASP A 23 -35.20 7.24 4.48
N VAL A 24 -35.59 8.42 4.00
CA VAL A 24 -35.09 8.86 2.68
C VAL A 24 -33.78 9.62 2.90
N LYS A 25 -32.70 8.90 3.20
CA LYS A 25 -31.35 9.47 3.06
C LYS A 25 -31.17 9.80 1.58
N ASN A 26 -31.06 11.09 1.25
CA ASN A 26 -30.72 11.54 -0.09
C ASN A 26 -29.53 10.71 -0.62
N PRO A 27 -29.70 9.88 -1.66
CA PRO A 27 -28.66 8.95 -2.11
C PRO A 27 -27.37 9.69 -2.55
N THR A 28 -27.53 10.93 -3.02
CA THR A 28 -26.43 11.85 -3.35
C THR A 28 -25.62 12.31 -2.14
N SER A 29 -26.27 12.56 -1.00
CA SER A 29 -25.60 12.98 0.24
C SER A 29 -24.79 11.83 0.85
N SER A 30 -25.29 10.60 0.77
CA SER A 30 -24.59 9.41 1.25
C SER A 30 -23.33 9.11 0.43
N SER A 31 -23.44 9.18 -0.91
CA SER A 31 -22.30 8.96 -1.81
C SER A 31 -21.21 10.03 -1.62
N PHE A 32 -21.60 11.30 -1.51
CA PHE A 32 -20.65 12.39 -1.27
C PHE A 32 -19.92 12.27 0.08
N ARG A 33 -20.64 11.92 1.16
CA ARG A 33 -20.03 11.67 2.48
C ARG A 33 -19.04 10.51 2.44
N HIS A 34 -19.36 9.46 1.68
CA HIS A 34 -18.45 8.33 1.50
C HIS A 34 -17.18 8.74 0.75
N LEU A 35 -17.32 9.47 -0.36
CA LEU A 35 -16.20 10.03 -1.11
C LEU A 35 -15.29 10.91 -0.24
N LEU A 36 -15.88 11.83 0.52
CA LEU A 36 -15.13 12.72 1.41
C LEU A 36 -14.41 11.95 2.52
N LYS A 37 -15.03 10.91 3.06
CA LYS A 37 -14.40 10.03 4.05
C LYS A 37 -13.22 9.28 3.44
N THR A 38 -13.37 8.67 2.26
CA THR A 38 -12.28 7.97 1.56
C THR A 38 -11.15 8.92 1.22
N LEU A 39 -11.45 10.15 0.77
CA LEU A 39 -10.46 11.19 0.52
C LEU A 39 -9.70 11.54 1.80
N ALA A 40 -10.40 11.88 2.89
CA ALA A 40 -9.76 12.26 4.14
C ALA A 40 -8.87 11.14 4.70
N MET A 41 -9.32 9.88 4.64
CA MET A 41 -8.52 8.74 5.09
C MET A 41 -7.33 8.48 4.16
N GLY A 42 -7.49 8.59 2.84
CA GLY A 42 -6.40 8.45 1.87
C GLY A 42 -5.33 9.52 2.04
N GLN A 43 -5.71 10.77 2.27
CA GLN A 43 -4.76 11.86 2.56
C GLN A 43 -4.09 11.66 3.93
N GLY A 44 -4.79 11.08 4.91
CA GLY A 44 -4.17 10.64 6.17
C GLY A 44 -3.09 9.58 5.95
N LEU A 45 -3.34 8.59 5.10
CA LEU A 45 -2.34 7.58 4.73
C LEU A 45 -1.14 8.22 4.00
N ALA A 46 -1.39 9.14 3.08
CA ALA A 46 -0.32 9.90 2.40
C ALA A 46 0.53 10.70 3.39
N GLY A 47 -0.09 11.29 4.42
CA GLY A 47 0.62 11.97 5.50
C GLY A 47 1.50 11.01 6.33
N LEU A 48 1.08 9.77 6.54
CA LEU A 48 1.88 8.76 7.23
C LEU A 48 3.09 8.31 6.39
N ILE A 49 2.92 8.10 5.08
CA ILE A 49 4.05 7.85 4.14
C ILE A 49 5.03 9.02 4.15
N CYS A 50 4.51 10.25 4.12
CA CYS A 50 5.34 11.45 4.24
C CYS A 50 6.14 11.45 5.56
N GLY A 51 5.51 11.09 6.68
CA GLY A 51 6.18 10.95 7.97
C GLY A 51 7.30 9.90 7.96
N THR A 52 7.09 8.75 7.32
CA THR A 52 8.14 7.73 7.14
C THR A 52 9.28 8.23 6.26
N ALA A 53 8.97 8.94 5.18
CA ALA A 53 9.97 9.49 4.27
C ALA A 53 10.83 10.55 4.98
N ILE A 54 10.22 11.49 5.70
CA ILE A 54 10.95 12.55 6.42
C ILE A 54 11.85 11.96 7.50
N THR A 55 11.33 11.05 8.33
CA THR A 55 12.11 10.46 9.43
C THR A 55 13.26 9.61 8.89
N SER A 56 13.05 8.86 7.81
CA SER A 56 14.11 8.10 7.15
C SER A 56 15.15 9.00 6.48
N GLN A 57 14.72 10.05 5.77
CA GLN A 57 15.61 11.03 5.15
C GLN A 57 16.51 11.71 6.20
N TYR A 58 15.93 12.16 7.31
CA TYR A 58 16.69 12.83 8.37
C TYR A 58 17.70 11.88 9.03
N LEU A 59 17.34 10.61 9.16
CA LEU A 59 18.22 9.57 9.70
C LEU A 59 19.43 9.31 8.76
N ALA A 60 19.19 9.31 7.45
CA ALA A 60 20.24 9.16 6.44
C ALA A 60 21.13 10.41 6.34
N THR A 61 20.57 11.62 6.25
CA THR A 61 21.36 12.84 5.97
C THR A 61 22.09 13.39 7.18
N GLU A 62 21.44 13.47 8.34
CA GLU A 62 22.04 14.10 9.53
C GLU A 62 22.84 13.09 10.34
N PHE A 63 22.32 11.86 10.50
CA PHE A 63 22.93 10.84 11.35
C PHE A 63 23.75 9.80 10.58
N HIS A 64 23.71 9.79 9.24
CA HIS A 64 24.42 8.83 8.39
C HIS A 64 24.10 7.37 8.75
N VAL A 65 22.83 7.11 9.11
CA VAL A 65 22.33 5.79 9.48
C VAL A 65 21.44 5.25 8.36
N ASP A 66 22.05 4.40 7.53
CA ASP A 66 21.38 3.73 6.41
C ASP A 66 21.05 2.27 6.79
N THR A 67 19.99 2.09 7.59
CA THR A 67 19.51 0.75 8.02
C THR A 67 18.02 0.56 7.72
N PRO A 68 17.62 0.50 6.43
CA PRO A 68 16.21 0.41 6.04
C PRO A 68 15.51 -0.89 6.43
N MET A 69 16.22 -2.03 6.51
CA MET A 69 15.63 -3.27 7.00
C MET A 69 15.31 -3.17 8.48
N LEU A 70 16.16 -2.53 9.28
CA LEU A 70 15.85 -2.26 10.69
C LEU A 70 14.59 -1.39 10.83
N GLN A 71 14.45 -0.35 10.01
CA GLN A 71 13.25 0.52 10.02
C GLN A 71 11.97 -0.28 9.74
N SER A 72 11.96 -1.10 8.68
CA SER A 72 10.80 -1.91 8.29
C SER A 72 10.54 -3.08 9.24
N PHE A 73 11.58 -3.71 9.80
CA PHE A 73 11.49 -4.77 10.81
C PHE A 73 10.67 -4.33 12.03
N LEU A 74 10.89 -3.10 12.52
CA LEU A 74 10.12 -2.56 13.64
C LEU A 74 8.62 -2.53 13.37
N ASN A 75 8.20 -2.19 12.15
CA ASN A 75 6.80 -2.25 11.74
C ASN A 75 6.24 -3.68 11.79
N TYR A 76 6.93 -4.65 11.18
CA TYR A 76 6.45 -6.03 11.17
C TYR A 76 6.35 -6.63 12.58
N ILE A 77 7.32 -6.33 13.46
CA ILE A 77 7.26 -6.76 14.86
C ILE A 77 6.10 -6.14 15.59
N LEU A 78 5.84 -4.84 15.40
CA LEU A 78 4.68 -4.19 16.00
C LEU A 78 3.37 -4.83 15.52
N LEU A 79 3.23 -5.10 14.22
CA LEU A 79 2.08 -5.82 13.67
C LEU A 79 1.95 -7.23 14.25
N CYS A 80 3.06 -7.96 14.36
CA CYS A 80 3.08 -9.29 14.95
C CYS A 80 2.62 -9.25 16.41
N VAL A 81 3.20 -8.37 17.23
CA VAL A 81 2.91 -8.29 18.66
C VAL A 81 1.49 -7.80 18.93
N THR A 82 0.89 -7.00 18.04
CA THR A 82 -0.49 -6.52 18.24
C THR A 82 -1.54 -7.46 17.65
N TYR A 83 -1.39 -7.92 16.41
CA TYR A 83 -2.44 -8.68 15.71
C TYR A 83 -2.31 -10.19 15.85
N THR A 84 -1.09 -10.74 15.94
CA THR A 84 -0.89 -12.19 16.05
C THR A 84 -1.43 -12.75 17.39
N PRO A 85 -1.23 -12.10 18.57
CA PRO A 85 -1.89 -12.52 19.80
C PRO A 85 -3.41 -12.45 19.76
N ILE A 86 -3.99 -11.47 19.05
CA ILE A 86 -5.45 -11.38 18.87
C ILE A 86 -5.95 -12.61 18.10
N LEU A 87 -5.21 -13.09 17.10
CA LEU A 87 -5.53 -14.34 16.39
C LEU A 87 -5.33 -15.58 17.24
N LEU A 88 -4.29 -15.62 18.09
CA LEU A 88 -4.03 -16.71 19.04
C LEU A 88 -5.16 -16.85 20.07
N CYS A 89 -5.67 -15.73 20.57
CA CYS A 89 -6.76 -15.70 21.56
C CYS A 89 -8.14 -15.95 20.93
N ARG A 90 -8.25 -16.02 19.60
CA ARG A 90 -9.52 -16.25 18.91
C ARG A 90 -9.91 -17.73 18.99
N THR A 91 -11.01 -18.02 19.67
CA THR A 91 -11.54 -19.39 19.82
C THR A 91 -12.45 -19.74 18.63
N GLY A 92 -12.25 -20.90 18.01
CA GLY A 92 -13.09 -21.44 16.90
C GLY A 92 -12.35 -21.63 15.57
N ASP A 93 -13.10 -21.76 14.46
CA ASP A 93 -12.61 -22.07 13.10
C ASP A 93 -11.68 -21.01 12.46
N GLY A 94 -11.45 -19.89 13.17
CA GLY A 94 -10.59 -18.78 12.77
C GLY A 94 -9.37 -18.61 13.68
N ASN A 95 -8.97 -19.64 14.42
CA ASN A 95 -7.75 -19.61 15.23
C ASN A 95 -6.51 -19.61 14.31
N ILE A 96 -5.45 -18.94 14.74
CA ILE A 96 -4.19 -18.85 14.00
C ILE A 96 -3.65 -20.22 13.58
N LEU A 97 -3.77 -21.25 14.42
CA LEU A 97 -3.20 -22.56 14.14
C LEU A 97 -3.87 -23.24 12.93
N GLN A 98 -5.18 -23.03 12.78
CA GLN A 98 -5.94 -23.53 11.64
C GLN A 98 -5.64 -22.73 10.37
N ILE A 99 -5.50 -21.41 10.49
CA ILE A 99 -5.09 -20.53 9.39
C ILE A 99 -3.68 -20.91 8.92
N LEU A 100 -2.75 -21.13 9.85
CA LEU A 100 -1.37 -21.53 9.55
C LEU A 100 -1.31 -22.90 8.87
N ARG A 101 -2.13 -23.86 9.33
CA ARG A 101 -2.20 -25.20 8.73
C ARG A 101 -2.83 -25.22 7.34
N SER A 102 -3.86 -24.41 7.11
CA SER A 102 -4.62 -24.41 5.85
C SER A 102 -4.04 -23.47 4.79
N ARG A 103 -3.58 -22.28 5.20
CA ARG A 103 -3.19 -21.17 4.32
C ARG A 103 -1.87 -20.51 4.73
N GLY A 104 -1.14 -21.06 5.71
CA GLY A 104 0.09 -20.45 6.23
C GLY A 104 1.15 -20.21 5.17
N TRP A 105 1.35 -21.18 4.27
CA TRP A 105 2.31 -21.05 3.17
C TRP A 105 1.96 -19.88 2.21
N LYS A 106 0.66 -19.59 2.02
CA LYS A 106 0.18 -18.46 1.20
C LYS A 106 0.55 -17.12 1.83
N TYR A 107 0.36 -17.03 3.15
CA TYR A 107 0.75 -15.84 3.91
C TYR A 107 2.27 -15.71 4.06
N LEU A 108 3.02 -16.81 4.03
CA LEU A 108 4.49 -16.78 3.98
C LEU A 108 4.96 -16.11 2.68
N LEU A 109 4.43 -16.52 1.54
CA LEU A 109 4.75 -15.94 0.24
C LEU A 109 4.31 -14.47 0.13
N LEU A 110 3.12 -14.14 0.64
CA LEU A 110 2.66 -12.76 0.73
C LEU A 110 3.57 -11.90 1.62
N GLY A 111 3.99 -12.42 2.77
CA GLY A 111 4.94 -11.75 3.66
C GLY A 111 6.29 -11.52 2.99
N LEU A 112 6.78 -12.50 2.22
CA LEU A 112 8.01 -12.37 1.44
C LEU A 112 7.90 -11.24 0.42
N VAL A 113 6.85 -11.26 -0.40
CA VAL A 113 6.59 -10.24 -1.43
C VAL A 113 6.51 -8.84 -0.83
N ASP A 114 5.83 -8.69 0.32
CA ASP A 114 5.70 -7.40 0.99
C ASP A 114 7.05 -6.88 1.54
N VAL A 115 7.84 -7.76 2.18
CA VAL A 115 9.16 -7.40 2.70
C VAL A 115 10.12 -7.04 1.57
N GLU A 116 10.15 -7.83 0.48
CA GLU A 116 10.99 -7.57 -0.68
C GLU A 116 10.60 -6.28 -1.39
N ALA A 117 9.30 -5.96 -1.48
CA ALA A 117 8.85 -4.69 -2.04
C ALA A 117 9.41 -3.50 -1.25
N ASN A 118 9.33 -3.56 0.09
CA ASN A 118 9.89 -2.54 0.98
C ASN A 118 11.42 -2.45 0.85
N TYR A 119 12.11 -3.58 0.80
CA TYR A 119 13.57 -3.58 0.65
C TYR A 119 14.02 -3.01 -0.70
N ALA A 120 13.40 -3.46 -1.80
CA ALA A 120 13.79 -3.08 -3.15
C ALA A 120 13.64 -1.58 -3.41
N VAL A 121 12.55 -0.95 -2.96
CA VAL A 121 12.37 0.52 -3.14
C VAL A 121 13.41 1.29 -2.33
N VAL A 122 13.67 0.90 -1.07
CA VAL A 122 14.61 1.66 -0.26
C VAL A 122 16.04 1.49 -0.77
N LYS A 123 16.37 0.30 -1.26
CA LYS A 123 17.63 0.05 -1.94
C LYS A 123 17.76 0.82 -3.25
N ALA A 124 16.68 1.01 -4.00
CA ALA A 124 16.69 1.78 -5.24
C ALA A 124 17.13 3.23 -5.02
N TYR A 125 16.79 3.85 -3.89
CA TYR A 125 17.25 5.21 -3.55
C TYR A 125 18.77 5.37 -3.51
N GLN A 126 19.54 4.28 -3.36
CA GLN A 126 21.00 4.31 -3.40
C GLN A 126 21.57 4.30 -4.83
N PHE A 127 20.78 3.90 -5.83
CA PHE A 127 21.22 3.67 -7.21
C PHE A 127 20.54 4.56 -8.25
N THR A 128 19.41 5.19 -7.93
CA THR A 128 18.69 6.12 -8.83
C THR A 128 18.28 7.40 -8.10
N THR A 129 17.75 8.37 -8.86
CA THR A 129 17.35 9.69 -8.34
C THR A 129 15.96 9.64 -7.70
N LEU A 130 15.68 10.52 -6.73
CA LEU A 130 14.34 10.64 -6.13
C LEU A 130 13.27 10.91 -7.20
N THR A 131 13.59 11.73 -8.19
CA THR A 131 12.73 12.07 -9.33
C THR A 131 12.42 10.84 -10.20
N SER A 132 13.41 9.96 -10.42
CA SER A 132 13.20 8.69 -11.13
C SER A 132 12.31 7.74 -10.33
N VAL A 133 12.55 7.60 -9.01
CA VAL A 133 11.72 6.76 -8.14
C VAL A 133 10.25 7.21 -8.18
N GLN A 134 9.98 8.51 -8.08
CA GLN A 134 8.62 9.08 -8.13
C GLN A 134 7.91 8.96 -9.48
N LEU A 135 8.64 8.78 -10.57
CA LEU A 135 8.02 8.50 -11.88
C LEU A 135 7.75 7.01 -12.03
N LEU A 136 8.71 6.18 -11.61
CA LEU A 136 8.66 4.74 -11.80
C LEU A 136 7.74 4.05 -10.79
N ASP A 137 7.60 4.57 -9.57
CA ASP A 137 6.67 4.03 -8.57
C ASP A 137 5.21 4.11 -9.03
N CYS A 138 4.86 5.09 -9.86
CA CYS A 138 3.54 5.22 -10.49
C CYS A 138 3.18 4.02 -11.36
N PHE A 139 4.17 3.22 -11.78
CA PHE A 139 3.97 1.94 -12.46
C PHE A 139 3.15 0.95 -11.62
N ILE A 140 3.09 1.13 -10.29
CA ILE A 140 2.20 0.35 -9.41
C ILE A 140 0.73 0.44 -9.85
N ILE A 141 0.28 1.59 -10.38
CA ILE A 141 -1.12 1.83 -10.72
C ILE A 141 -1.59 0.96 -11.91
N PRO A 142 -0.93 0.96 -13.09
CA PRO A 142 -1.33 0.08 -14.18
C PRO A 142 -1.22 -1.40 -13.79
N VAL A 143 -0.18 -1.80 -13.05
CA VAL A 143 -0.05 -3.18 -12.55
C VAL A 143 -1.22 -3.53 -11.63
N LEU A 144 -1.57 -2.65 -10.68
CA LEU A 144 -2.73 -2.82 -9.80
C LEU A 144 -4.03 -2.99 -10.57
N MET A 145 -4.27 -2.19 -11.62
CA MET A 145 -5.47 -2.30 -12.42
C MET A 145 -5.54 -3.63 -13.17
N ILE A 146 -4.42 -4.09 -13.75
CA ILE A 146 -4.33 -5.38 -14.45
C ILE A 146 -4.55 -6.54 -13.47
N LEU A 147 -3.84 -6.54 -12.35
CA LEU A 147 -3.96 -7.60 -11.32
C LEU A 147 -5.36 -7.59 -10.70
N SER A 148 -5.93 -6.42 -10.39
CA SER A 148 -7.30 -6.33 -9.86
C SER A 148 -8.34 -6.81 -10.87
N TRP A 149 -8.13 -6.57 -12.16
CA TRP A 149 -8.99 -7.12 -13.21
C TRP A 149 -8.83 -8.65 -13.35
N TRP A 150 -7.62 -9.18 -13.22
CA TRP A 150 -7.38 -10.62 -13.32
C TRP A 150 -7.89 -11.37 -12.08
N PHE A 151 -7.46 -10.98 -10.87
CA PHE A 151 -7.71 -11.66 -9.61
C PHE A 151 -9.05 -11.31 -8.97
N LEU A 152 -9.37 -10.02 -8.83
CA LEU A 152 -10.63 -9.57 -8.22
C LEU A 152 -11.77 -9.43 -9.23
N LYS A 153 -11.51 -9.61 -10.53
CA LYS A 153 -12.49 -9.39 -11.62
C LYS A 153 -13.12 -7.98 -11.58
N THR A 154 -12.35 -7.01 -11.11
CA THR A 154 -12.78 -5.60 -11.02
C THR A 154 -13.07 -5.04 -12.41
N ARG A 155 -14.25 -4.43 -12.60
CA ARG A 155 -14.63 -3.85 -13.90
C ARG A 155 -14.38 -2.34 -13.92
N TYR A 156 -13.29 -1.94 -14.56
CA TYR A 156 -12.98 -0.53 -14.79
C TYR A 156 -13.76 0.05 -15.98
N LYS A 157 -14.55 1.08 -15.70
CA LYS A 157 -15.16 1.98 -16.69
C LYS A 157 -14.14 2.99 -17.27
N PRO A 158 -14.40 3.60 -18.44
CA PRO A 158 -13.53 4.60 -19.07
C PRO A 158 -13.12 5.75 -18.13
N VAL A 159 -14.01 6.17 -17.23
CA VAL A 159 -13.74 7.23 -16.23
C VAL A 159 -12.54 6.90 -15.34
N HIS A 160 -12.32 5.63 -15.00
CA HIS A 160 -11.17 5.24 -14.17
C HIS A 160 -9.85 5.38 -14.92
N TYR A 161 -9.80 5.00 -16.20
CA TYR A 161 -8.60 5.19 -17.02
C TYR A 161 -8.29 6.67 -17.21
N VAL A 162 -9.32 7.49 -17.46
CA VAL A 162 -9.16 8.96 -17.54
C VAL A 162 -8.62 9.52 -16.21
N ALA A 163 -9.16 9.08 -15.07
CA ALA A 163 -8.69 9.52 -13.76
C ALA A 163 -7.22 9.15 -13.50
N VAL A 164 -6.79 7.95 -13.89
CA VAL A 164 -5.39 7.53 -13.79
C VAL A 164 -4.48 8.39 -14.67
N CYS A 165 -4.88 8.67 -15.91
CA CYS A 165 -4.14 9.57 -16.78
C CYS A 165 -3.99 10.98 -16.17
N ILE A 166 -5.05 11.50 -15.53
CA ILE A 166 -5.00 12.79 -14.82
C ILE A 166 -3.97 12.73 -13.68
N CYS A 167 -3.98 11.67 -12.86
CA CYS A 167 -2.99 11.52 -11.78
C CYS A 167 -1.55 11.45 -12.30
N ILE A 168 -1.30 10.65 -13.35
CA ILE A 168 0.03 10.53 -13.98
C ILE A 168 0.50 11.87 -14.54
N LEU A 169 -0.39 12.67 -15.15
CA LEU A 169 -0.06 14.03 -15.58
C LEU A 169 0.33 14.94 -14.40
N GLY A 170 -0.33 14.79 -13.25
CA GLY A 170 0.02 15.51 -12.03
C GLY A 170 1.40 15.15 -11.50
N VAL A 171 1.74 13.85 -11.47
CA VAL A 171 3.10 13.39 -11.10
C VAL A 171 4.14 13.88 -12.11
N GLY A 172 3.84 13.82 -13.42
CA GLY A 172 4.73 14.34 -14.46
C GLY A 172 5.01 15.84 -14.30
N ALA A 173 4.03 16.62 -13.87
CA ALA A 173 4.21 18.04 -13.54
C ALA A 173 5.08 18.25 -12.29
N MET A 174 4.92 17.41 -11.26
CA MET A 174 5.75 17.44 -10.05
C MET A 174 7.21 17.15 -10.39
N VAL A 175 7.46 16.09 -11.14
CA VAL A 175 8.82 15.70 -11.52
C VAL A 175 9.44 16.72 -12.48
N GLY A 176 8.65 17.27 -13.41
CA GLY A 176 9.09 18.40 -14.23
C GLY A 176 9.52 19.61 -13.39
N ALA A 177 8.86 19.87 -12.26
CA ALA A 177 9.26 20.92 -11.34
C ALA A 177 10.57 20.60 -10.62
N ASP A 178 10.80 19.35 -10.23
CA ASP A 178 12.06 18.92 -9.60
C ASP A 178 13.25 19.02 -10.56
N LEU A 179 13.05 18.67 -11.84
CA LEU A 179 14.06 18.84 -12.89
C LEU A 179 14.39 20.33 -13.11
N LEU A 180 13.37 21.20 -13.15
CA LEU A 180 13.56 22.65 -13.29
C LEU A 180 14.23 23.29 -12.06
N ALA A 181 13.99 22.75 -10.87
CA ALA A 181 14.61 23.17 -9.62
C ALA A 181 16.01 22.57 -9.41
N GLY A 182 16.53 21.78 -10.37
CA GLY A 182 17.86 21.16 -10.29
C GLY A 182 17.99 20.14 -9.15
N ARG A 183 16.90 19.51 -8.72
CA ARG A 183 16.86 18.57 -7.60
C ARG A 183 17.24 17.13 -7.96
N ASP A 184 17.93 16.94 -9.08
CA ASP A 184 18.37 15.63 -9.56
C ASP A 184 19.59 15.10 -8.78
N GLN A 185 19.50 15.06 -7.45
CA GLN A 185 20.57 14.66 -6.51
C GLN A 185 20.65 13.13 -6.33
N GLY A 186 20.65 12.36 -7.42
CA GLY A 186 20.83 10.90 -7.37
C GLY A 186 22.25 10.46 -7.71
N SER A 187 22.60 9.26 -7.25
CA SER A 187 23.86 8.62 -7.64
C SER A 187 23.85 8.27 -9.14
N THR A 188 24.91 8.59 -9.87
CA THR A 188 25.06 8.22 -11.30
C THR A 188 25.53 6.77 -11.48
N SER A 189 25.87 6.06 -10.40
CA SER A 189 26.33 4.68 -10.48
C SER A 189 25.15 3.71 -10.66
N ASN A 190 25.02 3.18 -11.88
CA ASN A 190 24.05 2.15 -12.26
C ASN A 190 22.57 2.55 -12.10
N ILE A 191 22.18 3.72 -12.65
CA ILE A 191 20.78 4.19 -12.70
C ILE A 191 19.82 3.10 -13.17
N LEU A 192 20.21 2.32 -14.18
CA LEU A 192 19.38 1.23 -14.72
C LEU A 192 19.07 0.12 -13.70
N LEU A 193 20.01 -0.15 -12.78
CA LEU A 193 19.80 -1.09 -11.67
C LEU A 193 18.77 -0.51 -10.70
N GLY A 194 18.92 0.76 -10.32
CA GLY A 194 17.98 1.47 -9.45
C GLY A 194 16.56 1.51 -10.04
N ASP A 195 16.43 1.93 -11.29
CA ASP A 195 15.15 1.98 -12.00
C ASP A 195 14.50 0.58 -12.08
N GLY A 196 15.30 -0.46 -12.35
CA GLY A 196 14.84 -1.85 -12.33
C GLY A 196 14.32 -2.29 -10.96
N LEU A 197 14.99 -1.89 -9.87
CA LEU A 197 14.55 -2.16 -8.50
C LEU A 197 13.23 -1.44 -8.16
N VAL A 198 13.03 -0.20 -8.64
CA VAL A 198 11.76 0.51 -8.44
C VAL A 198 10.62 -0.21 -9.15
N LEU A 199 10.81 -0.61 -10.41
CA LEU A 199 9.80 -1.35 -11.16
C LEU A 199 9.46 -2.70 -10.51
N LEU A 200 10.47 -3.41 -10.00
CA LEU A 200 10.29 -4.65 -9.24
C LEU A 200 9.47 -4.38 -7.97
N SER A 201 9.87 -3.39 -7.17
CA SER A 201 9.15 -3.01 -5.95
C SER A 201 7.70 -2.62 -6.23
N ALA A 202 7.45 -1.78 -7.24
CA ALA A 202 6.10 -1.38 -7.65
C ALA A 202 5.24 -2.60 -8.03
N THR A 203 5.83 -3.59 -8.72
CA THR A 203 5.13 -4.83 -9.08
C THR A 203 4.81 -5.68 -7.83
N LEU A 204 5.77 -5.86 -6.93
CA LEU A 204 5.58 -6.61 -5.69
C LEU A 204 4.57 -5.93 -4.75
N TYR A 205 4.62 -4.61 -4.60
CA TYR A 205 3.61 -3.86 -3.85
C TYR A 205 2.22 -3.96 -4.49
N ALA A 206 2.12 -3.96 -5.82
CA ALA A 206 0.83 -4.17 -6.49
C ALA A 206 0.25 -5.54 -6.11
N VAL A 207 1.08 -6.60 -6.15
CA VAL A 207 0.67 -7.95 -5.73
C VAL A 207 0.25 -7.97 -4.26
N SER A 208 1.06 -7.41 -3.35
CA SER A 208 0.74 -7.33 -1.91
C SER A 208 -0.58 -6.59 -1.66
N ASN A 209 -0.78 -5.44 -2.30
CA ASN A 209 -1.98 -4.63 -2.15
C ASN A 209 -3.25 -5.30 -2.70
N VAL A 210 -3.15 -6.07 -3.80
CA VAL A 210 -4.28 -6.83 -4.37
C VAL A 210 -4.63 -8.02 -3.47
N CYS A 211 -3.63 -8.72 -2.94
CA CYS A 211 -3.80 -9.76 -1.92
C CYS A 211 -4.43 -9.19 -0.63
N GLN A 212 -4.02 -7.98 -0.22
CA GLN A 212 -4.60 -7.26 0.90
C GLN A 212 -6.08 -6.95 0.64
N GLU A 213 -6.41 -6.37 -0.51
CA GLU A 213 -7.80 -6.07 -0.87
C GLU A 213 -8.67 -7.32 -0.84
N TYR A 214 -8.17 -8.40 -1.45
CA TYR A 214 -8.84 -9.68 -1.45
C TYR A 214 -9.07 -10.22 -0.03
N THR A 215 -8.02 -10.30 0.79
CA THR A 215 -8.08 -10.88 2.14
C THR A 215 -8.98 -10.05 3.05
N VAL A 216 -8.93 -8.73 2.96
CA VAL A 216 -9.69 -7.83 3.81
C VAL A 216 -11.18 -7.86 3.48
N LYS A 217 -11.54 -7.96 2.19
CA LYS A 217 -12.94 -8.01 1.75
C LYS A 217 -13.59 -9.38 1.95
N ASN A 218 -12.82 -10.46 1.93
CA ASN A 218 -13.35 -11.83 1.97
C ASN A 218 -13.11 -12.57 3.30
N LEU A 219 -12.01 -12.26 3.99
CA LEU A 219 -11.62 -12.91 5.23
C LEU A 219 -11.72 -11.89 6.37
N SER A 220 -10.60 -11.54 7.00
CA SER A 220 -10.60 -10.52 8.04
C SER A 220 -9.33 -9.68 8.03
N ARG A 221 -9.50 -8.39 8.38
CA ARG A 221 -8.39 -7.45 8.54
C ARG A 221 -7.35 -7.95 9.56
N VAL A 222 -7.83 -8.54 10.66
CA VAL A 222 -6.98 -9.05 11.73
C VAL A 222 -6.18 -10.27 11.26
N GLU A 223 -6.78 -11.15 10.44
CA GLU A 223 -6.06 -12.27 9.81
C GLU A 223 -4.95 -11.76 8.88
N PHE A 224 -5.26 -10.83 7.97
CA PHE A 224 -4.26 -10.24 7.10
C PHE A 224 -3.08 -9.64 7.89
N LEU A 225 -3.38 -8.72 8.82
CA LEU A 225 -2.34 -8.01 9.58
C LEU A 225 -1.54 -8.93 10.51
N GLY A 226 -2.20 -9.90 11.15
CA GLY A 226 -1.53 -10.83 12.06
C GLY A 226 -0.65 -11.84 11.32
N MET A 227 -1.03 -12.27 10.11
CA MET A 227 -0.23 -13.21 9.33
C MET A 227 0.93 -12.52 8.60
N VAL A 228 0.70 -11.32 8.02
CA VAL A 228 1.76 -10.49 7.44
C VAL A 228 2.74 -10.02 8.52
N GLY A 229 2.24 -9.63 9.70
CA GLY A 229 3.08 -9.31 10.85
C GLY A 229 3.96 -10.48 11.26
N LEU A 230 3.38 -11.69 11.40
CA LEU A 230 4.12 -12.89 11.80
C LEU A 230 5.21 -13.28 10.79
N PHE A 231 4.85 -13.50 9.54
CA PHE A 231 5.81 -13.94 8.52
C PHE A 231 6.77 -12.82 8.13
N GLY A 232 6.27 -11.59 7.97
CA GLY A 232 7.09 -10.42 7.71
C GLY A 232 8.14 -10.19 8.79
N SER A 233 7.81 -10.42 10.07
CA SER A 233 8.79 -10.34 11.17
C SER A 233 9.90 -11.37 11.03
N ILE A 234 9.56 -12.62 10.71
CA ILE A 234 10.54 -13.70 10.55
C ILE A 234 11.47 -13.38 9.39
N ILE A 235 10.92 -13.05 8.23
CA ILE A 235 11.67 -12.77 6.99
C ILE A 235 12.55 -11.53 7.17
N SER A 236 11.97 -10.42 7.64
CA SER A 236 12.73 -9.17 7.87
C SER A 236 13.80 -9.33 8.94
N THR A 237 13.61 -10.17 9.97
CA THR A 237 14.67 -10.48 10.95
C THR A 237 15.85 -11.16 10.26
N VAL A 238 15.59 -12.21 9.48
CA VAL A 238 16.64 -12.96 8.77
C VAL A 238 17.41 -12.02 7.84
N GLN A 239 16.69 -11.23 7.04
CA GLN A 239 17.31 -10.29 6.12
C GLN A 239 18.09 -9.17 6.82
N MET A 240 17.55 -8.59 7.89
CA MET A 240 18.24 -7.57 8.69
C MET A 240 19.55 -8.10 9.28
N VAL A 241 19.55 -9.32 9.81
CA VAL A 241 20.76 -9.95 10.38
C VAL A 241 21.80 -10.25 9.29
N ILE A 242 21.36 -10.64 8.10
CA ILE A 242 22.26 -10.96 7.00
C ILE A 242 22.85 -9.69 6.35
N LEU A 243 22.02 -8.69 6.07
CA LEU A 243 22.37 -7.53 5.26
C LEU A 243 22.90 -6.36 6.07
N GLU A 244 22.33 -6.10 7.25
CA GLU A 244 22.55 -4.84 7.97
C GLU A 244 23.25 -5.03 9.33
N ARG A 245 23.57 -6.26 9.76
CA ARG A 245 24.18 -6.51 11.07
C ARG A 245 25.39 -5.62 11.37
N ASN A 246 26.28 -5.43 10.38
CA ASN A 246 27.47 -4.62 10.57
C ASN A 246 27.14 -3.11 10.61
N GLN A 247 26.18 -2.66 9.81
CA GLN A 247 25.71 -1.27 9.79
C GLN A 247 25.01 -0.92 11.11
N ILE A 248 24.13 -1.79 11.59
CA ILE A 248 23.43 -1.66 12.88
C ILE A 248 24.43 -1.59 14.04
N ALA A 249 25.48 -2.42 14.01
CA ALA A 249 26.54 -2.38 15.02
C ALA A 249 27.38 -1.08 14.99
N ALA A 250 27.45 -0.42 13.83
CA ALA A 250 28.15 0.86 13.66
C ALA A 250 27.29 2.08 14.04
N VAL A 251 25.97 1.90 14.23
CA VAL A 251 25.06 3.00 14.60
C VAL A 251 25.45 3.59 15.95
N ARG A 252 25.63 4.91 15.97
CA ARG A 252 25.79 5.67 17.22
C ARG A 252 24.41 5.97 17.80
N TRP A 253 23.99 5.14 18.74
CA TRP A 253 22.70 5.28 19.41
C TRP A 253 22.64 6.57 20.23
N SER A 254 21.79 7.51 19.79
CA SER A 254 21.41 8.71 20.52
C SER A 254 19.89 8.74 20.73
N TRP A 255 19.41 9.59 21.62
CA TRP A 255 17.97 9.70 21.88
C TRP A 255 17.20 10.23 20.65
N GLU A 256 17.84 11.08 19.83
CA GLU A 256 17.31 11.59 18.57
C GLU A 256 17.13 10.45 17.54
N VAL A 257 18.15 9.60 17.39
CA VAL A 257 18.10 8.42 16.50
C VAL A 257 16.97 7.49 16.92
N VAL A 258 16.87 7.19 18.22
CA VAL A 258 15.79 6.34 18.76
C VAL A 258 14.41 6.96 18.52
N LEU A 259 14.29 8.29 18.68
CA LEU A 259 13.04 9.01 18.42
C LEU A 259 12.66 8.96 16.94
N LEU A 260 13.61 9.11 16.02
CA LEU A 260 13.38 9.00 14.57
C LEU A 260 12.96 7.59 14.16
N PHE A 261 13.63 6.54 14.66
CA PHE A 261 13.19 5.15 14.45
C PHE A 261 11.79 4.90 15.01
N SER A 262 11.49 5.44 16.20
CA SER A 262 10.17 5.31 16.82
C SER A 262 9.10 6.03 15.99
N GLY A 263 9.40 7.25 15.51
CA GLY A 263 8.52 8.01 14.63
C GLY A 263 8.24 7.27 13.32
N PHE A 264 9.28 6.76 12.67
CA PHE A 264 9.18 5.92 11.48
C PHE A 264 8.28 4.70 11.75
N ALA A 265 8.60 3.92 12.79
CA ALA A 265 7.88 2.70 13.12
C ALA A 265 6.40 2.97 13.44
N LEU A 266 6.09 4.03 14.18
CA LEU A 266 4.71 4.42 14.50
C LEU A 266 3.94 4.89 13.27
N CYS A 267 4.56 5.67 12.38
CA CYS A 267 3.94 6.10 11.13
C CYS A 267 3.63 4.89 10.23
N LEU A 268 4.62 3.99 10.02
CA LEU A 268 4.45 2.81 9.17
C LEU A 268 3.46 1.80 9.77
N TYR A 269 3.54 1.54 11.08
CA TYR A 269 2.57 0.70 11.79
C TYR A 269 1.14 1.23 11.68
N THR A 270 0.96 2.54 11.86
CA THR A 270 -0.35 3.18 11.72
C THR A 270 -0.85 3.08 10.29
N LEU A 271 0.04 3.25 9.30
CA LEU A 271 -0.28 3.09 7.89
C LEU A 271 -0.75 1.68 7.57
N TYR A 272 0.03 0.66 7.94
CA TYR A 272 -0.33 -0.75 7.74
C TYR A 272 -1.64 -1.10 8.44
N SER A 273 -1.88 -0.58 9.64
CA SER A 273 -3.12 -0.83 10.39
C SER A 273 -4.36 -0.14 9.77
N CYS A 274 -4.18 1.05 9.19
CA CYS A 274 -5.28 1.85 8.63
C CYS A 274 -5.56 1.54 7.16
N MET A 275 -4.56 1.14 6.39
CA MET A 275 -4.69 0.91 4.95
C MET A 275 -5.74 -0.15 4.60
N PRO A 276 -5.81 -1.32 5.28
CA PRO A 276 -6.91 -2.28 5.12
C PRO A 276 -8.29 -1.66 5.31
N ILE A 277 -8.44 -0.68 6.21
CA ILE A 277 -9.72 -0.03 6.47
C ILE A 277 -10.15 0.78 5.25
N VAL A 278 -9.21 1.53 4.66
CA VAL A 278 -9.49 2.36 3.47
C VAL A 278 -9.73 1.47 2.25
N VAL A 279 -8.90 0.44 2.04
CA VAL A 279 -9.09 -0.54 0.96
C VAL A 279 -10.45 -1.24 1.05
N ASN A 280 -10.94 -1.54 2.25
CA ASN A 280 -12.27 -2.12 2.44
C ASN A 280 -13.41 -1.15 2.06
N LEU A 281 -13.19 0.16 2.21
CA LEU A 281 -14.17 1.20 1.83
C LEU A 281 -14.08 1.56 0.33
N SER A 282 -12.91 1.41 -0.28
CA SER A 282 -12.68 1.69 -1.70
C SER A 282 -12.05 0.49 -2.42
N SER A 283 -10.75 0.57 -2.73
CA SER A 283 -9.95 -0.44 -3.41
C SER A 283 -8.46 -0.14 -3.25
N ALA A 284 -7.60 -1.13 -3.51
CA ALA A 284 -6.16 -0.97 -3.54
C ALA A 284 -5.72 0.08 -4.56
N THR A 285 -6.33 0.09 -5.75
CA THR A 285 -6.05 1.10 -6.79
C THR A 285 -6.39 2.52 -6.29
N SER A 286 -7.55 2.69 -5.65
CA SER A 286 -7.97 3.99 -5.11
C SER A 286 -6.99 4.50 -4.06
N VAL A 287 -6.59 3.64 -3.11
CA VAL A 287 -5.62 4.00 -2.08
C VAL A 287 -4.29 4.42 -2.69
N ASN A 288 -3.73 3.65 -3.63
CA ASN A 288 -2.45 4.00 -4.26
C ASN A 288 -2.52 5.30 -5.08
N LEU A 289 -3.65 5.60 -5.73
CA LEU A 289 -3.86 6.92 -6.36
C LEU A 289 -3.85 8.06 -5.33
N SER A 290 -4.32 7.82 -4.10
CA SER A 290 -4.22 8.81 -3.02
C SER A 290 -2.80 8.93 -2.47
N LEU A 291 -1.99 7.86 -2.50
CA LEU A 291 -0.63 7.88 -1.98
C LEU A 291 0.31 8.72 -2.85
N LEU A 292 -0.02 8.96 -4.12
CA LEU A 292 0.72 9.90 -4.97
C LEU A 292 0.81 11.33 -4.38
N THR A 293 -0.11 11.72 -3.49
CA THR A 293 0.00 13.02 -2.80
C THR A 293 1.06 13.01 -1.69
N ALA A 294 1.54 11.83 -1.26
CA ALA A 294 2.58 11.70 -0.25
C ALA A 294 3.92 12.27 -0.73
N ASP A 295 4.26 12.10 -2.01
CA ASP A 295 5.47 12.67 -2.61
C ASP A 295 5.48 14.19 -2.51
N LEU A 296 4.34 14.81 -2.82
CA LEU A 296 4.15 16.25 -2.68
C LEU A 296 4.20 16.70 -1.23
N PHE A 297 3.61 15.94 -0.30
CA PHE A 297 3.69 16.26 1.13
C PHE A 297 5.12 16.17 1.65
N SER A 298 5.87 15.13 1.28
CA SER A 298 7.28 14.98 1.62
C SER A 298 8.08 16.16 1.08
N LEU A 299 7.79 16.58 -0.15
CA LEU A 299 8.41 17.73 -0.79
C LEU A 299 8.09 19.05 -0.09
N PHE A 300 6.83 19.31 0.30
CA PHE A 300 6.47 20.50 1.06
C PHE A 300 7.19 20.52 2.41
N CYS A 301 7.22 19.40 3.12
CA CYS A 301 7.99 19.28 4.35
C CYS A 301 9.48 19.50 4.10
N GLY A 302 10.03 19.02 2.99
CA GLY A 302 11.42 19.27 2.61
C GLY A 302 11.72 20.74 2.29
N ILE A 303 10.77 21.47 1.70
CA ILE A 303 10.88 22.93 1.52
C ILE A 303 10.98 23.63 2.89
N PHE A 304 10.17 23.23 3.87
CA PHE A 304 10.17 23.87 5.20
C PHE A 304 11.35 23.44 6.09
N LEU A 305 11.77 22.18 6.03
CA LEU A 305 12.78 21.59 6.92
C LEU A 305 14.19 21.64 6.33
N PHE A 306 14.34 21.46 5.02
CA PHE A 306 15.61 21.41 4.31
C PHE A 306 15.83 22.63 3.39
N HIS A 307 14.93 23.63 3.44
CA HIS A 307 15.02 24.90 2.69
C HIS A 307 15.11 24.74 1.16
N TYR A 308 14.39 23.77 0.59
CA TYR A 308 14.34 23.59 -0.87
C TYR A 308 13.58 24.70 -1.62
N ASP A 309 13.95 24.95 -2.88
CA ASP A 309 13.35 26.00 -3.72
C ASP A 309 11.89 25.73 -4.07
N PHE A 310 11.00 26.70 -3.80
CA PHE A 310 9.57 26.54 -4.06
C PHE A 310 9.22 26.79 -5.54
N SER A 311 8.44 25.88 -6.13
CA SER A 311 7.81 26.06 -7.44
C SER A 311 6.29 25.96 -7.36
N GLY A 312 5.57 26.87 -8.03
CA GLY A 312 4.11 26.81 -8.13
C GLY A 312 3.58 25.54 -8.81
N LEU A 313 4.43 24.86 -9.59
CA LEU A 313 4.10 23.59 -10.25
C LEU A 313 3.74 22.49 -9.25
N TYR A 314 4.29 22.50 -8.02
CA TYR A 314 3.92 21.51 -6.99
C TYR A 314 2.46 21.65 -6.55
N LEU A 315 1.97 22.89 -6.43
CA LEU A 315 0.56 23.14 -6.10
C LEU A 315 -0.37 22.72 -7.26
N VAL A 316 0.03 23.00 -8.49
CA VAL A 316 -0.71 22.54 -9.69
C VAL A 316 -0.78 21.01 -9.70
N SER A 317 0.36 20.34 -9.46
CA SER A 317 0.46 18.89 -9.39
C SER A 317 -0.47 18.31 -8.32
N LEU A 318 -0.49 18.90 -7.12
CA LEU A 318 -1.37 18.48 -6.02
C LEU A 318 -2.84 18.54 -6.42
N VAL A 319 -3.26 19.67 -7.00
CA VAL A 319 -4.65 19.86 -7.44
C VAL A 319 -5.03 18.86 -8.53
N VAL A 320 -4.14 18.63 -9.50
CA VAL A 320 -4.37 17.67 -10.59
C VAL A 320 -4.50 16.24 -10.05
N ILE A 321 -3.60 15.79 -9.16
CA ILE A 321 -3.68 14.46 -8.52
C ILE A 321 -4.98 14.32 -7.72
N LEU A 322 -5.37 15.34 -6.94
CA LEU A 322 -6.62 15.31 -6.18
C LEU A 322 -7.85 15.23 -7.09
N ILE A 323 -7.87 15.95 -8.22
CA ILE A 323 -8.94 15.86 -9.22
C ILE A 323 -9.01 14.46 -9.80
N GLY A 324 -7.87 13.86 -10.16
CA GLY A 324 -7.81 12.48 -10.66
C GLY A 324 -8.34 11.49 -9.63
N PHE A 325 -7.87 11.55 -8.39
CA PHE A 325 -8.34 10.70 -7.30
C PHE A 325 -9.85 10.85 -7.02
N ILE A 326 -10.37 12.09 -7.00
CA ILE A 326 -11.81 12.37 -6.83
C ILE A 326 -12.59 11.79 -8.00
N THR A 327 -12.12 11.98 -9.24
CA THR A 327 -12.76 11.46 -10.45
C THR A 327 -12.81 9.92 -10.43
N PHE A 328 -11.74 9.27 -9.96
CA PHE A 328 -11.69 7.81 -9.82
C PHE A 328 -12.73 7.29 -8.83
N ASN A 329 -12.88 7.95 -7.68
CA ASN A 329 -13.77 7.51 -6.60
C ASN A 329 -15.22 8.00 -6.74
N ALA A 330 -15.48 8.97 -7.62
CA ALA A 330 -16.83 9.45 -7.92
C ALA A 330 -17.70 8.38 -8.58
N VAL A 331 -17.07 7.39 -9.23
CA VAL A 331 -17.74 6.26 -9.85
C VAL A 331 -17.35 4.98 -9.11
N PRO A 332 -18.30 4.19 -8.58
CA PRO A 332 -17.97 2.91 -7.95
C PRO A 332 -17.39 1.92 -8.97
N THR A 333 -16.33 1.20 -8.59
CA THR A 333 -15.84 0.03 -9.31
C THR A 333 -16.64 -1.20 -8.89
N PRO A 334 -17.46 -1.80 -9.76
CA PRO A 334 -18.16 -3.03 -9.43
C PRO A 334 -17.15 -4.18 -9.37
N THR A 335 -17.03 -4.79 -8.19
CA THR A 335 -16.44 -6.11 -8.02
C THR A 335 -17.58 -7.12 -8.13
N ASN A 336 -17.49 -8.07 -9.04
CA ASN A 336 -18.53 -9.11 -9.16
C ASN A 336 -18.57 -9.93 -7.86
N ASP A 337 -19.76 -10.15 -7.29
CA ASP A 337 -20.00 -10.98 -6.10
C ASP A 337 -19.78 -12.49 -6.33
N PHE A 338 -18.81 -12.88 -7.18
CA PHE A 338 -18.39 -14.27 -7.37
C PHE A 338 -17.46 -14.76 -6.24
N PHE A 339 -17.59 -14.21 -5.03
CA PHE A 339 -16.70 -14.45 -3.89
C PHE A 339 -16.90 -15.81 -3.19
N HIS A 340 -17.46 -16.81 -3.88
CA HIS A 340 -17.72 -18.10 -3.24
C HIS A 340 -16.51 -19.06 -3.26
N ASN A 341 -15.54 -18.86 -4.16
CA ASN A 341 -14.33 -19.71 -4.25
C ASN A 341 -13.06 -18.92 -3.93
N SER A 342 -12.79 -18.77 -2.63
CA SER A 342 -11.54 -18.18 -2.16
C SER A 342 -10.29 -18.94 -2.61
N GLU A 343 -10.43 -20.25 -2.84
CA GLU A 343 -9.36 -21.11 -3.31
C GLU A 343 -8.92 -20.80 -4.75
N GLU A 344 -9.84 -20.43 -5.66
CA GLU A 344 -9.49 -20.12 -7.06
C GLU A 344 -8.63 -18.86 -7.18
N VAL A 345 -8.95 -17.78 -6.45
CA VAL A 345 -8.16 -16.54 -6.50
C VAL A 345 -6.74 -16.78 -5.98
N PHE A 346 -6.61 -17.54 -4.90
CA PHE A 346 -5.29 -17.93 -4.40
C PHE A 346 -4.55 -18.88 -5.33
N HIS A 347 -5.24 -19.79 -6.04
CA HIS A 347 -4.61 -20.65 -7.05
C HIS A 347 -4.07 -19.82 -8.21
N TYR A 348 -4.78 -18.77 -8.66
CA TYR A 348 -4.23 -17.85 -9.64
C TYR A 348 -2.97 -17.14 -9.11
N PHE A 349 -2.92 -16.79 -7.83
CA PHE A 349 -1.73 -16.15 -7.24
C PHE A 349 -0.58 -17.15 -7.17
N GLU A 350 -0.87 -18.38 -6.77
CA GLU A 350 0.08 -19.49 -6.76
C GLU A 350 0.63 -19.75 -8.17
N ASP A 351 -0.22 -19.83 -9.19
CA ASP A 351 0.18 -19.94 -10.59
C ASP A 351 0.98 -18.72 -11.04
N PHE A 352 0.62 -17.51 -10.59
CA PHE A 352 1.39 -16.30 -10.89
C PHE A 352 2.77 -16.36 -10.26
N PHE A 353 2.88 -16.75 -9.00
CA PHE A 353 4.16 -16.86 -8.30
C PHE A 353 5.02 -18.00 -8.86
N HIS A 354 4.40 -19.15 -9.17
CA HIS A 354 5.09 -20.31 -9.72
C HIS A 354 5.55 -20.05 -11.16
N ASN A 355 4.72 -19.44 -12.01
CA ASN A 355 5.14 -19.05 -13.37
C ASN A 355 6.02 -17.79 -13.37
N SER A 356 6.04 -17.01 -12.29
CA SER A 356 6.96 -15.89 -12.18
C SER A 356 8.40 -16.33 -11.99
N GLU A 357 8.70 -17.61 -11.79
CA GLU A 357 10.08 -18.13 -11.83
C GLU A 357 10.80 -17.71 -13.12
N GLU A 358 10.16 -17.70 -14.29
CA GLU A 358 10.81 -17.21 -15.53
C GLU A 358 11.04 -15.70 -15.54
N VAL A 359 10.13 -14.91 -14.95
CA VAL A 359 10.27 -13.45 -14.82
C VAL A 359 11.39 -13.14 -13.83
N PHE A 360 11.40 -13.82 -12.69
CA PHE A 360 12.48 -13.78 -11.72
C PHE A 360 13.79 -14.22 -12.35
N HIS A 361 13.83 -15.25 -13.20
CA HIS A 361 15.02 -15.74 -13.91
C HIS A 361 15.53 -14.76 -14.98
N TYR A 362 14.64 -14.00 -15.63
CA TYR A 362 15.02 -12.89 -16.51
C TYR A 362 15.59 -11.70 -15.70
N PHE A 363 15.01 -11.40 -14.55
CA PHE A 363 15.58 -10.45 -13.58
C PHE A 363 16.90 -10.97 -12.97
N GLU A 364 17.02 -12.28 -12.76
CA GLU A 364 18.20 -13.01 -12.27
C GLU A 364 19.37 -12.80 -13.21
N ASN A 365 19.13 -12.99 -14.51
CA ASN A 365 20.10 -12.72 -15.58
C ASN A 365 20.44 -11.23 -15.70
N PHE A 366 19.51 -10.33 -15.37
CA PHE A 366 19.73 -8.88 -15.42
C PHE A 366 20.57 -8.34 -14.24
N PHE A 367 20.42 -8.92 -13.04
CA PHE A 367 21.10 -8.49 -11.81
C PHE A 367 22.35 -9.32 -11.43
N HIS A 368 22.74 -10.29 -12.27
CA HIS A 368 23.80 -11.29 -12.02
C HIS A 368 25.20 -10.72 -11.65
N ASN A 369 25.43 -9.42 -11.87
CA ASN A 369 26.69 -8.73 -11.56
C ASN A 369 26.65 -7.82 -10.30
N SER A 370 25.56 -7.83 -9.52
CA SER A 370 25.43 -7.00 -8.32
C SER A 370 25.53 -7.85 -7.04
N GLU A 371 26.25 -7.38 -6.00
CA GLU A 371 26.34 -8.05 -4.68
C GLU A 371 24.98 -8.32 -4.01
N ILE A 372 23.92 -7.68 -4.53
CA ILE A 372 22.51 -7.86 -4.19
C ILE A 372 22.04 -9.29 -4.47
N PHE A 373 22.57 -9.91 -5.53
CA PHE A 373 22.15 -11.23 -5.99
C PHE A 373 22.61 -12.35 -5.05
N HIS A 374 23.79 -12.24 -4.46
CA HIS A 374 24.32 -13.29 -3.59
C HIS A 374 23.41 -13.55 -2.38
N TYR A 375 22.73 -12.53 -1.86
CA TYR A 375 21.82 -12.64 -0.72
C TYR A 375 20.40 -13.06 -1.11
N PHE A 376 19.92 -12.65 -2.29
CA PHE A 376 18.63 -13.06 -2.84
C PHE A 376 18.64 -14.56 -3.21
N GLU A 377 19.74 -15.04 -3.79
CA GLU A 377 19.96 -16.46 -4.12
C GLU A 377 20.13 -17.33 -2.87
N ILE A 378 20.81 -16.83 -1.82
CA ILE A 378 20.92 -17.54 -0.53
C ILE A 378 19.55 -17.71 0.12
N PHE A 379 18.67 -16.71 0.05
CA PHE A 379 17.35 -16.79 0.67
C PHE A 379 16.40 -17.76 -0.06
N PHE A 380 16.37 -17.72 -1.39
CA PHE A 380 15.59 -18.68 -2.20
C PHE A 380 16.13 -20.11 -2.17
N ARG A 381 17.44 -20.33 -1.97
CA ARG A 381 18.01 -21.68 -1.76
C ARG A 381 17.73 -22.27 -0.37
N ILE A 382 17.35 -21.45 0.61
CA ILE A 382 17.05 -21.87 2.00
C ILE A 382 15.56 -22.24 2.17
N LEU A 383 14.68 -21.70 1.31
CA LEU A 383 13.27 -22.07 1.20
C LEU A 383 13.11 -23.34 0.35
#